data_AF-A0A7J9K0C0-F1
#
_entry.id   AF-A0A7J9K0C0-F1
#
_cell.length_a   1.000
_cell.length_b   1.000
_cell.length_c   1.000
_cell.angle_alpha   90.00
_cell.angle_beta   90.00
_cell.angle_gamma   90.00
#
_symmetry.space_group_name_H-M   'P 1'
#
loop_
_entity.id
_entity.type
_entity.pdbx_description
1 polymer ?
#
loop_
_entity_poly.entity_id
_entity_poly.type
_entity_poly.pdbx_seq_one_letter_code
_entity_poly.pdbx_strand_id
1 'polypeptide(L)'
;GKDVLLDIKDLEGTIIPPSPVTYPNDHETWNVQLFRSIDGGAAFGFPDSPEDAARAGLVSGKDQIIDRSIQDAYINAIRRAQNFIYIENQYFLGSSFDWSADDDDIKPEDINALHLIPKELCLKVVSKIRAGERFTVYAVIPMWPEGIPESGSVQAILDWQRRTMNMMYKEIAQALKSEGRNEDPRNYLTFFCLGNREMKKGGEYEPTETPEPDSNHARAQEARRFMIYVHTKMMLVDDEYIIIGSANINQRSMDGARDSEIAMGAYQPYHLSIRQPARGQVHGFRLALWYEHLGMLHDSFLTPESKECVKKVNQMADKYWDLFSKDDLDQDLPGHLLSYPIAISNDGNVSELPNFENFPDTKARILGAKSDYLPPILTT
;
A
#
# COMPACT_ATOMS: atom_id res chain seq x y z
N GLY A 1 -30.44 20.14 -13.01
CA GLY A 1 -29.53 19.39 -12.11
C GLY A 1 -30.01 19.42 -10.68
N LYS A 2 -30.24 20.62 -10.10
CA LYS A 2 -30.72 20.77 -8.71
C LYS A 2 -32.11 20.16 -8.44
N ASP A 3 -32.97 20.04 -9.45
CA ASP A 3 -34.34 19.51 -9.30
C ASP A 3 -34.44 17.98 -9.16
N VAL A 4 -33.30 17.25 -9.09
CA VAL A 4 -33.27 15.78 -8.95
C VAL A 4 -32.68 15.33 -7.61
N LEU A 5 -32.17 16.27 -6.79
CA LEU A 5 -31.66 15.97 -5.46
C LEU A 5 -32.78 16.18 -4.45
N LEU A 6 -33.17 15.11 -3.73
CA LEU A 6 -34.10 15.20 -2.62
C LEU A 6 -33.42 15.94 -1.45
N ASP A 7 -34.12 16.90 -0.84
CA ASP A 7 -33.64 17.53 0.39
C ASP A 7 -33.63 16.46 1.49
N ILE A 8 -32.54 16.36 2.25
CA ILE A 8 -32.45 15.39 3.35
C ILE A 8 -33.53 15.62 4.40
N LYS A 9 -34.06 16.85 4.51
CA LYS A 9 -35.21 17.20 5.34
C LYS A 9 -36.49 16.54 4.86
N ASP A 10 -36.67 16.38 3.55
CA ASP A 10 -37.82 15.66 2.97
C ASP A 10 -37.77 14.15 3.28
N LEU A 11 -36.63 13.66 3.77
CA LEU A 11 -36.39 12.27 4.16
C LEU A 11 -36.36 12.05 5.69
N GLU A 12 -36.61 13.08 6.52
CA GLU A 12 -36.57 12.98 8.00
C GLU A 12 -37.52 11.91 8.58
N GLY A 13 -38.63 11.60 7.90
CA GLY A 13 -39.55 10.52 8.28
C GLY A 13 -39.13 9.12 7.82
N THR A 14 -38.10 9.02 6.98
CA THR A 14 -37.64 7.76 6.35
C THR A 14 -36.22 7.38 6.79
N ILE A 15 -35.39 8.35 7.15
CA ILE A 15 -34.00 8.15 7.58
C ILE A 15 -33.92 8.19 9.10
N ILE A 16 -33.30 7.17 9.70
CA ILE A 16 -32.99 7.14 11.13
C ILE A 16 -31.95 8.23 11.42
N PRO A 17 -32.17 9.13 12.40
CA PRO A 17 -31.19 10.17 12.72
C PRO A 17 -29.86 9.55 13.19
N PRO A 18 -28.71 10.21 12.94
CA PRO A 18 -27.42 9.72 13.40
C PRO A 18 -27.44 9.40 14.90
N SER A 19 -27.35 8.13 15.24
CA SER A 19 -27.47 7.61 16.61
C SER A 19 -26.33 6.64 16.88
N PRO A 20 -25.67 6.69 18.05
CA PRO A 20 -24.71 5.67 18.45
C PRO A 20 -25.36 4.29 18.49
N VAL A 21 -24.63 3.27 18.03
CA VAL A 21 -25.08 1.86 18.07
C VAL A 21 -24.61 1.11 19.33
N THR A 22 -23.70 1.73 20.08
CA THR A 22 -23.14 1.24 21.35
C THR A 22 -23.18 2.34 22.40
N TYR A 23 -23.10 1.95 23.68
CA TYR A 23 -22.91 2.92 24.75
C TYR A 23 -21.46 3.42 24.77
N PRO A 24 -21.19 4.65 25.25
CA PRO A 24 -19.83 5.19 25.31
C PRO A 24 -18.84 4.34 26.13
N ASN A 25 -19.33 3.56 27.09
CA ASN A 25 -18.57 2.66 27.96
C ASN A 25 -18.52 1.21 27.47
N ASP A 26 -19.06 0.92 26.29
CA ASP A 26 -18.90 -0.38 25.64
C ASP A 26 -17.47 -0.51 25.11
N HIS A 27 -16.77 -1.57 25.51
CA HIS A 27 -15.38 -1.80 25.10
C HIS A 27 -15.25 -2.07 23.59
N GLU A 28 -16.32 -2.55 22.96
CA GLU A 28 -16.38 -2.79 21.52
C GLU A 28 -16.75 -1.54 20.71
N THR A 29 -16.94 -0.38 21.37
CA THR A 29 -17.25 0.87 20.69
C THR A 29 -16.13 1.34 19.76
N TRP A 30 -16.49 2.15 18.76
CA TRP A 30 -15.56 2.68 17.77
C TRP A 30 -15.69 4.19 17.65
N ASN A 31 -14.54 4.85 17.57
CA ASN A 31 -14.46 6.22 17.10
C ASN A 31 -14.01 6.18 15.64
N VAL A 32 -14.83 6.72 14.75
CA VAL A 32 -14.64 6.67 13.30
C VAL A 32 -14.71 8.08 12.73
N GLN A 33 -13.83 8.38 11.79
CA GLN A 33 -13.85 9.60 11.00
C GLN A 33 -13.85 9.24 9.51
N LEU A 34 -14.65 9.98 8.74
CA LEU A 34 -14.69 9.85 7.29
C LEU A 34 -13.73 10.87 6.65
N PHE A 35 -13.07 10.45 5.58
CA PHE A 35 -12.11 11.24 4.82
C PHE A 35 -12.41 11.09 3.33
N ARG A 36 -12.07 12.12 2.54
CA ARG A 36 -12.26 12.12 1.09
C ARG A 36 -11.08 12.72 0.33
N SER A 37 -11.00 12.37 -0.94
CA SER A 37 -10.36 13.15 -1.99
C SER A 37 -11.48 13.56 -2.93
N ILE A 38 -11.92 14.82 -2.94
CA ILE A 38 -13.02 15.28 -3.79
C ILE A 38 -12.99 16.80 -3.93
N ASP A 39 -13.47 17.33 -5.05
CA ASP A 39 -13.54 18.78 -5.28
C ASP A 39 -14.97 19.32 -5.43
N GLY A 40 -15.09 20.64 -5.49
CA GLY A 40 -16.36 21.36 -5.67
C GLY A 40 -17.05 21.13 -7.01
N GLY A 41 -16.38 20.51 -7.99
CA GLY A 41 -16.99 20.06 -9.24
C GLY A 41 -17.82 18.79 -9.06
N ALA A 42 -17.43 17.91 -8.13
CA ALA A 42 -18.09 16.65 -7.85
C ALA A 42 -19.02 16.67 -6.62
N ALA A 43 -18.83 17.60 -5.68
CA ALA A 43 -19.65 17.72 -4.47
C ALA A 43 -20.15 19.15 -4.22
N PHE A 44 -21.44 19.26 -3.87
CA PHE A 44 -22.06 20.52 -3.50
C PHE A 44 -22.00 20.75 -1.98
N GLY A 45 -22.00 22.03 -1.56
CA GLY A 45 -22.13 22.42 -0.15
C GLY A 45 -20.80 22.64 0.58
N PHE A 46 -19.69 22.76 -0.13
CA PHE A 46 -18.44 23.24 0.46
C PHE A 46 -18.55 24.71 0.89
N PRO A 47 -17.81 25.14 1.93
CA PRO A 47 -17.77 26.54 2.33
C PRO A 47 -17.21 27.45 1.23
N ASP A 48 -17.84 28.59 1.00
CA ASP A 48 -17.40 29.58 0.01
C ASP A 48 -16.29 30.50 0.53
N SER A 49 -16.23 30.72 1.85
CA SER A 49 -15.27 31.64 2.45
C SER A 49 -13.90 30.96 2.62
N PRO A 50 -12.77 31.63 2.29
CA PRO A 50 -11.43 31.07 2.50
C PRO A 50 -11.15 30.68 3.96
N GLU A 51 -11.75 31.39 4.93
CA GLU A 51 -11.56 31.11 6.34
C GLU A 51 -12.24 29.80 6.76
N ASP A 52 -13.50 29.59 6.34
CA ASP A 52 -14.24 28.36 6.65
C ASP A 52 -13.65 27.16 5.88
N ALA A 53 -13.20 27.39 4.64
CA ALA A 53 -12.45 26.40 3.86
C ALA A 53 -11.19 25.93 4.60
N ALA A 54 -10.34 26.86 5.02
CA ALA A 54 -9.12 26.55 5.77
C ALA A 54 -9.42 25.86 7.12
N ARG A 55 -10.50 26.27 7.82
CA ARG A 55 -10.93 25.63 9.08
C ARG A 55 -11.34 24.17 8.88
N ALA A 56 -11.88 23.83 7.72
CA ALA A 56 -12.22 22.46 7.33
C ALA A 56 -11.04 21.69 6.70
N GLY A 57 -9.85 22.30 6.57
CA GLY A 57 -8.68 21.69 5.93
C GLY A 57 -8.77 21.64 4.39
N LEU A 58 -9.68 22.41 3.78
CA LEU A 58 -9.84 22.47 2.34
C LEU A 58 -8.80 23.41 1.72
N VAL A 59 -8.36 23.08 0.50
CA VAL A 59 -7.36 23.87 -0.24
C VAL A 59 -7.93 24.39 -1.56
N SER A 60 -7.40 25.51 -2.05
CA SER A 60 -7.81 26.07 -3.34
C SER A 60 -7.07 25.39 -4.48
N GLY A 61 -7.83 24.81 -5.41
CA GLY A 61 -7.36 24.40 -6.73
C GLY A 61 -7.41 25.54 -7.75
N LYS A 62 -7.21 25.20 -9.03
CA LYS A 62 -7.24 26.17 -10.13
C LYS A 62 -8.62 26.84 -10.27
N ASP A 63 -9.69 26.03 -10.14
CA ASP A 63 -11.06 26.48 -10.38
C ASP A 63 -12.05 25.99 -9.30
N GLN A 64 -11.61 25.13 -8.37
CA GLN A 64 -12.47 24.46 -7.38
C GLN A 64 -11.80 24.41 -6.01
N ILE A 65 -12.61 24.36 -4.95
CA ILE A 65 -12.17 23.98 -3.61
C ILE A 65 -11.94 22.45 -3.57
N ILE A 66 -10.90 22.02 -2.86
CA ILE A 66 -10.44 20.64 -2.84
C ILE A 66 -10.43 20.13 -1.39
N ASP A 67 -11.09 19.00 -1.17
CA ASP A 67 -10.95 18.15 0.01
C ASP A 67 -9.88 17.09 -0.29
N ARG A 68 -8.82 17.09 0.51
CA ARG A 68 -7.69 16.15 0.45
C ARG A 68 -7.48 15.45 1.80
N SER A 69 -8.55 15.35 2.58
CA SER A 69 -8.52 14.84 3.95
C SER A 69 -8.07 13.38 4.06
N ILE A 70 -8.15 12.58 2.98
CA ILE A 70 -7.52 11.24 2.93
C ILE A 70 -6.01 11.35 3.10
N GLN A 71 -5.35 12.20 2.31
CA GLN A 71 -3.90 12.37 2.40
C GLN A 71 -3.51 12.83 3.82
N ASP A 72 -4.27 13.77 4.37
CA ASP A 72 -4.02 14.31 5.71
C ASP A 72 -4.22 13.24 6.80
N ALA A 73 -5.22 12.36 6.66
CA ALA A 73 -5.44 11.24 7.57
C ALA A 73 -4.27 10.25 7.53
N TYR A 74 -3.80 9.88 6.34
CA TYR A 74 -2.62 9.03 6.18
C TYR A 74 -1.38 9.66 6.83
N ILE A 75 -1.11 10.95 6.56
CA ILE A 75 0.04 11.67 7.15
C ILE A 75 -0.03 11.63 8.69
N ASN A 76 -1.19 11.96 9.28
CA ASN A 76 -1.35 11.97 10.73
C ASN A 76 -1.22 10.57 11.35
N ALA A 77 -1.77 9.55 10.70
CA ALA A 77 -1.64 8.17 11.13
C ALA A 77 -0.18 7.69 11.12
N ILE A 78 0.59 8.02 10.07
CA ILE A 78 2.03 7.73 9.99
C ILE A 78 2.80 8.48 11.07
N ARG A 79 2.56 9.79 11.22
CA ARG A 79 3.30 10.64 12.16
C ARG A 79 3.14 10.21 13.61
N ARG A 80 1.96 9.72 14.01
CA ARG A 80 1.73 9.23 15.38
C ARG A 80 2.25 7.80 15.64
N ALA A 81 2.54 7.04 14.58
CA ALA A 81 2.97 5.64 14.70
C ALA A 81 4.21 5.49 15.60
N GLN A 82 4.17 4.48 16.47
CA GLN A 82 5.19 4.22 17.48
C GLN A 82 5.92 2.89 17.29
N ASN A 83 5.22 1.84 16.85
CA ASN A 83 5.71 0.47 16.82
C ASN A 83 5.83 -0.03 15.37
N PHE A 84 4.74 -0.05 14.61
CA PHE A 84 4.76 -0.56 13.24
C PHE A 84 3.62 -0.02 12.39
N ILE A 85 3.80 -0.15 11.08
CA ILE A 85 2.77 0.14 10.08
C ILE A 85 2.64 -1.06 9.15
N TYR A 86 1.43 -1.51 8.89
CA TYR A 86 1.10 -2.54 7.90
C TYR A 86 0.20 -1.92 6.82
N ILE A 87 0.61 -2.03 5.56
CA ILE A 87 -0.09 -1.45 4.41
C ILE A 87 -0.38 -2.57 3.42
N GLU A 88 -1.61 -2.60 2.92
CA GLU A 88 -1.94 -3.28 1.68
C GLU A 88 -2.50 -2.25 0.69
N ASN A 89 -1.85 -2.08 -0.46
CA ASN A 89 -2.28 -1.09 -1.44
C ASN A 89 -2.03 -1.54 -2.89
N GLN A 90 -2.95 -1.21 -3.79
CA GLN A 90 -2.80 -1.51 -5.22
C GLN A 90 -1.64 -0.75 -5.88
N TYR A 91 -1.34 0.46 -5.39
CA TYR A 91 -0.22 1.26 -5.85
C TYR A 91 0.62 1.71 -4.67
N PHE A 92 1.92 1.85 -4.89
CA PHE A 92 2.84 2.45 -3.93
C PHE A 92 3.88 3.28 -4.67
N LEU A 93 3.51 4.52 -4.99
CA LEU A 93 4.39 5.47 -5.65
C LEU A 93 4.06 6.88 -5.19
N GLY A 94 5.04 7.77 -5.13
CA GLY A 94 4.80 9.17 -4.76
C GLY A 94 5.98 9.86 -4.10
N SER A 95 5.73 11.05 -3.58
CA SER A 95 6.75 11.96 -3.05
C SER A 95 7.86 12.24 -4.08
N SER A 96 7.46 12.47 -5.34
CA SER A 96 8.39 12.59 -6.46
C SER A 96 9.35 13.77 -6.34
N PHE A 97 9.01 14.78 -5.53
CA PHE A 97 9.89 15.92 -5.24
C PHE A 97 11.23 15.52 -4.59
N ASP A 98 11.33 14.30 -4.06
CA ASP A 98 12.53 13.78 -3.42
C ASP A 98 13.11 12.55 -4.14
N TRP A 99 12.63 12.26 -5.35
CA TRP A 99 13.26 11.25 -6.19
C TRP A 99 14.60 11.75 -6.71
N SER A 100 15.57 10.85 -6.76
CA SER A 100 16.90 11.14 -7.29
C SER A 100 16.82 11.55 -8.76
N ALA A 101 17.53 12.62 -9.10
CA ALA A 101 17.80 13.04 -10.47
C ALA A 101 19.05 12.38 -11.07
N ASP A 102 19.69 11.45 -10.34
CA ASP A 102 21.00 10.89 -10.71
C ASP A 102 20.96 10.06 -12.01
N ASP A 103 19.78 9.59 -12.42
CA ASP A 103 19.60 8.78 -13.63
C ASP A 103 19.50 9.63 -14.92
N ASP A 104 19.58 10.97 -14.83
CA ASP A 104 19.49 11.97 -15.94
C ASP A 104 18.27 11.81 -16.89
N ASP A 105 17.37 10.88 -16.59
CA ASP A 105 16.28 10.46 -17.46
C ASP A 105 14.94 11.11 -17.08
N ILE A 106 14.85 11.75 -15.91
CA ILE A 106 13.69 12.50 -15.46
C ILE A 106 14.10 13.83 -14.83
N LYS A 107 13.17 14.79 -14.86
CA LYS A 107 13.18 15.95 -13.98
C LYS A 107 12.11 15.72 -12.93
N PRO A 108 12.47 15.52 -11.64
CA PRO A 108 11.50 15.22 -10.58
C PRO A 108 10.33 16.22 -10.50
N GLU A 109 10.57 17.48 -10.86
CA GLU A 109 9.58 18.56 -10.88
C GLU A 109 8.49 18.36 -11.94
N ASP A 110 8.80 17.65 -13.03
CA ASP A 110 7.85 17.37 -14.13
C ASP A 110 6.86 16.24 -13.77
N ILE A 111 7.17 15.43 -12.74
CA ILE A 111 6.39 14.24 -12.37
C ILE A 111 5.10 14.58 -11.61
N ASN A 112 5.17 15.58 -10.74
CA ASN A 112 4.03 16.08 -9.94
C ASN A 112 3.28 15.02 -9.11
N ALA A 113 3.97 13.99 -8.62
CA ALA A 113 3.44 13.05 -7.64
C ALA A 113 3.80 13.49 -6.22
N LEU A 114 3.26 14.66 -5.82
CA LEU A 114 3.70 15.43 -4.66
C LEU A 114 3.13 14.98 -3.30
N HIS A 115 2.23 14.00 -3.26
CA HIS A 115 1.69 13.52 -1.99
C HIS A 115 2.80 12.91 -1.09
N LEU A 116 2.59 12.99 0.23
CA LEU A 116 3.69 12.82 1.19
C LEU A 116 3.85 11.40 1.75
N ILE A 117 3.00 10.45 1.38
CA ILE A 117 2.89 9.16 2.09
C ILE A 117 4.23 8.39 2.10
N PRO A 118 4.89 8.14 0.95
CA PRO A 118 6.19 7.48 0.95
C PRO A 118 7.25 8.22 1.78
N LYS A 119 7.34 9.54 1.65
CA LYS A 119 8.32 10.34 2.39
C LYS A 119 8.07 10.33 3.90
N GLU A 120 6.82 10.45 4.35
CA GLU A 120 6.45 10.39 5.77
C GLU A 120 6.78 9.02 6.38
N LEU A 121 6.53 7.92 5.65
CA LEU A 121 6.92 6.58 6.08
C LEU A 121 8.44 6.45 6.23
N CYS A 122 9.20 6.93 5.25
CA CYS A 122 10.66 6.92 5.29
C CYS A 122 11.18 7.75 6.47
N LEU A 123 10.73 8.99 6.62
CA LEU A 123 11.15 9.88 7.71
C LEU A 123 10.78 9.31 9.08
N LYS A 124 9.62 8.65 9.21
CA LYS A 124 9.24 7.93 10.42
C LYS A 124 10.26 6.84 10.75
N VAL A 125 10.57 5.96 9.80
CA VAL A 125 11.59 4.90 9.99
C VAL A 125 12.95 5.50 10.36
N VAL A 126 13.42 6.50 9.62
CA VAL A 126 14.69 7.20 9.88
C VAL A 126 14.72 7.81 11.29
N SER A 127 13.62 8.45 11.72
CA SER A 127 13.52 9.03 13.06
C SER A 127 13.67 7.97 14.16
N LYS A 128 13.07 6.79 13.98
CA LYS A 128 13.12 5.67 14.91
C LYS A 128 14.51 5.03 14.94
N ILE A 129 15.17 4.90 13.79
CA ILE A 129 16.56 4.45 13.69
C ILE A 129 17.50 5.36 14.50
N ARG A 130 17.41 6.68 14.29
CA ARG A 130 18.22 7.69 15.01
C ARG A 130 17.93 7.74 16.51
N ALA A 131 16.69 7.45 16.91
CA ALA A 131 16.32 7.35 18.32
C ALA A 131 16.75 6.01 18.97
N GLY A 132 17.24 5.04 18.20
CA GLY A 132 17.52 3.69 18.70
C GLY A 132 16.25 2.89 19.04
N GLU A 133 15.09 3.32 18.55
CA GLU A 133 13.79 2.70 18.81
C GLU A 133 13.47 1.65 17.73
N ARG A 134 12.76 0.58 18.11
CA ARG A 134 12.28 -0.42 17.15
C ARG A 134 11.08 0.13 16.39
N PHE A 135 11.13 0.00 15.07
CA PHE A 135 10.02 0.34 14.20
C PHE A 135 10.10 -0.46 12.90
N THR A 136 8.97 -0.88 12.34
CA THR A 136 8.94 -1.61 11.07
C THR A 136 7.73 -1.25 10.23
N VAL A 137 7.94 -1.05 8.93
CA VAL A 137 6.90 -0.86 7.93
C VAL A 137 6.84 -2.08 7.03
N TYR A 138 5.64 -2.64 6.89
CA TYR A 138 5.33 -3.77 6.03
C TYR A 138 4.38 -3.28 4.93
N ALA A 139 4.75 -3.45 3.66
CA ALA A 139 3.93 -3.03 2.53
C ALA A 139 3.65 -4.20 1.59
N VAL A 140 2.38 -4.54 1.39
CA VAL A 140 1.94 -5.54 0.42
C VAL A 140 1.32 -4.81 -0.77
N ILE A 141 1.85 -5.08 -1.95
CA ILE A 141 1.45 -4.47 -3.23
C ILE A 141 1.22 -5.59 -4.26
N PRO A 142 0.47 -5.37 -5.34
CA PRO A 142 0.33 -6.40 -6.35
C PRO A 142 1.70 -6.63 -7.04
N MET A 143 1.90 -7.82 -7.60
CA MET A 143 3.14 -8.14 -8.31
C MET A 143 3.36 -7.15 -9.46
N TRP A 144 2.30 -6.80 -10.18
CA TRP A 144 2.20 -5.64 -11.06
C TRP A 144 0.75 -5.10 -11.03
N PRO A 145 0.49 -3.82 -11.35
CA PRO A 145 -0.87 -3.30 -11.45
C PRO A 145 -1.67 -3.96 -12.58
N GLU A 146 -3.00 -4.07 -12.44
CA GLU A 146 -3.85 -4.79 -13.36
C GLU A 146 -3.69 -4.30 -14.81
N GLY A 147 -3.57 -5.25 -15.73
CA GLY A 147 -3.32 -5.02 -17.14
C GLY A 147 -2.27 -5.97 -17.71
N ILE A 148 -1.98 -5.80 -19.00
CA ILE A 148 -0.88 -6.50 -19.67
C ILE A 148 0.43 -5.96 -19.08
N PRO A 149 1.28 -6.78 -18.46
CA PRO A 149 2.42 -6.28 -17.70
C PRO A 149 3.50 -5.64 -18.58
N GLU A 150 3.56 -6.00 -19.87
CA GLU A 150 4.43 -5.37 -20.88
C GLU A 150 3.88 -4.04 -21.41
N SER A 151 2.64 -3.66 -21.07
CA SER A 151 2.05 -2.42 -21.57
C SER A 151 2.80 -1.19 -21.03
N GLY A 152 2.85 -0.12 -21.84
CA GLY A 152 3.52 1.12 -21.44
C GLY A 152 2.96 1.74 -20.15
N SER A 153 1.67 1.53 -19.85
CA SER A 153 1.06 2.00 -18.61
C SER A 153 1.58 1.24 -17.39
N VAL A 154 1.58 -0.10 -17.44
CA VAL A 154 2.07 -0.93 -16.33
C VAL A 154 3.56 -0.70 -16.11
N GLN A 155 4.35 -0.67 -17.18
CA GLN A 155 5.79 -0.44 -17.09
C GLN A 155 6.14 0.95 -16.51
N ALA A 156 5.39 2.00 -16.87
CA ALA A 156 5.60 3.33 -16.29
C ALA A 156 5.28 3.37 -14.79
N ILE A 157 4.19 2.71 -14.37
CA ILE A 157 3.80 2.64 -12.96
C ILE A 157 4.84 1.87 -12.14
N LEU A 158 5.37 0.77 -12.66
CA LEU A 158 6.44 0.00 -12.02
C LEU A 158 7.72 0.83 -11.88
N ASP A 159 8.06 1.67 -12.85
CA ASP A 159 9.20 2.59 -12.74
C ASP A 159 9.00 3.63 -11.63
N TRP A 160 7.80 4.23 -11.52
CA TRP A 160 7.48 5.15 -10.43
C TRP A 160 7.53 4.50 -9.04
N GLN A 161 7.05 3.25 -8.95
CA GLN A 161 7.15 2.45 -7.74
C GLN A 161 8.62 2.18 -7.38
N ARG A 162 9.44 1.75 -8.36
CA ARG A 162 10.89 1.54 -8.17
C ARG A 162 11.58 2.80 -7.65
N ARG A 163 11.33 3.96 -8.27
CA ARG A 163 11.94 5.23 -7.84
C ARG A 163 11.55 5.61 -6.42
N THR A 164 10.27 5.39 -6.07
CA THR A 164 9.76 5.60 -4.72
C THR A 164 10.47 4.69 -3.72
N MET A 165 10.56 3.38 -4.00
CA MET A 165 11.30 2.43 -3.16
C MET A 165 12.78 2.82 -3.02
N ASN A 166 13.42 3.22 -4.11
CA ASN A 166 14.83 3.61 -4.13
C ASN A 166 15.10 4.85 -3.28
N MET A 167 14.24 5.87 -3.35
CA MET A 167 14.31 7.05 -2.47
C MET A 167 14.22 6.62 -0.99
N MET A 168 13.21 5.81 -0.63
CA MET A 168 13.02 5.38 0.74
C MET A 168 14.18 4.54 1.28
N TYR A 169 14.67 3.57 0.50
CA TYR A 169 15.75 2.68 0.93
C TYR A 169 17.10 3.38 1.02
N LYS A 170 17.43 4.31 0.11
CA LYS A 170 18.66 5.12 0.18
C LYS A 170 18.73 5.89 1.50
N GLU A 171 17.64 6.55 1.90
CA GLU A 171 17.60 7.30 3.16
C GLU A 171 17.67 6.41 4.41
N ILE A 172 16.97 5.26 4.39
CA ILE A 172 17.03 4.29 5.49
C ILE A 172 18.45 3.73 5.63
N ALA A 173 19.08 3.34 4.52
CA ALA A 173 20.46 2.85 4.50
C ALA A 173 21.44 3.92 5.02
N GLN A 174 21.27 5.18 4.59
CA GLN A 174 22.08 6.30 5.08
C GLN A 174 21.92 6.50 6.60
N ALA A 175 20.69 6.41 7.13
CA ALA A 175 20.43 6.53 8.56
C ALA A 175 21.05 5.37 9.36
N LEU A 176 20.97 4.13 8.87
CA LEU A 176 21.64 2.98 9.51
C LEU A 176 23.16 3.19 9.55
N LYS A 177 23.74 3.63 8.44
CA LYS A 177 25.18 3.93 8.33
C LYS A 177 25.62 5.06 9.25
N SER A 178 24.83 6.14 9.38
CA SER A 178 25.16 7.26 10.27
C SER A 178 25.16 6.85 11.75
N GLU A 179 24.30 5.91 12.13
CA GLU A 179 24.26 5.34 13.49
C GLU A 179 25.26 4.19 13.69
N GLY A 180 26.13 3.89 12.71
CA GLY A 180 27.12 2.82 12.79
C GLY A 180 26.51 1.40 12.79
N ARG A 181 25.30 1.24 12.25
CA ARG A 181 24.56 -0.03 12.24
C ARG A 181 24.67 -0.69 10.87
N ASN A 182 25.29 -1.87 10.83
CA ASN A 182 25.35 -2.71 9.64
C ASN A 182 24.19 -3.72 9.67
N GLU A 183 22.99 -3.27 9.32
CA GLU A 183 21.77 -4.08 9.31
C GLU A 183 21.10 -4.03 7.93
N ASP A 184 20.45 -5.12 7.51
CA ASP A 184 19.65 -5.14 6.28
C ASP A 184 18.47 -4.14 6.41
N PRO A 185 18.35 -3.13 5.52
CA PRO A 185 17.25 -2.16 5.50
C PRO A 185 15.86 -2.80 5.45
N ARG A 186 15.74 -4.02 4.92
CA ARG A 186 14.50 -4.81 4.89
C ARG A 186 13.99 -5.21 6.27
N ASN A 187 14.78 -5.03 7.33
CA ASN A 187 14.32 -5.18 8.72
C ASN A 187 13.60 -3.93 9.28
N TYR A 188 13.44 -2.88 8.47
CA TYR A 188 12.80 -1.61 8.83
C TYR A 188 11.69 -1.21 7.86
N LEU A 189 11.88 -1.48 6.58
CA LEU A 189 10.89 -1.31 5.52
C LEU A 189 10.96 -2.54 4.62
N THR A 190 9.86 -3.27 4.47
CA THR A 190 9.82 -4.48 3.64
C THR A 190 8.61 -4.48 2.72
N PHE A 191 8.82 -4.91 1.47
CA PHE A 191 7.82 -4.96 0.43
C PHE A 191 7.53 -6.40 0.03
N PHE A 192 6.26 -6.72 -0.13
CA PHE A 192 5.76 -8.02 -0.53
C PHE A 192 4.76 -7.89 -1.67
N CYS A 193 4.53 -8.99 -2.38
CA CYS A 193 3.34 -9.19 -3.19
C CYS A 193 2.66 -10.51 -2.82
N LEU A 194 1.50 -10.78 -3.41
CA LEU A 194 0.79 -12.04 -3.19
C LEU A 194 0.80 -12.91 -4.45
N GLY A 195 0.91 -14.22 -4.25
CA GLY A 195 0.81 -15.21 -5.32
C GLY A 195 0.22 -16.52 -4.84
N ASN A 196 -0.27 -17.30 -5.78
CA ASN A 196 -0.69 -18.67 -5.53
C ASN A 196 -0.12 -19.60 -6.60
N ARG A 197 0.07 -20.86 -6.23
CA ARG A 197 0.55 -21.92 -7.12
C ARG A 197 -0.05 -23.25 -6.69
N GLU A 198 -0.74 -23.91 -7.61
CA GLU A 198 -1.59 -25.07 -7.29
C GLU A 198 -1.29 -26.26 -8.19
N MET A 199 -1.02 -27.42 -7.58
CA MET A 199 -0.93 -28.67 -8.32
C MET A 199 -2.25 -28.98 -9.01
N LYS A 200 -2.14 -29.52 -10.23
CA LYS A 200 -3.30 -30.04 -10.95
C LYS A 200 -3.87 -31.25 -10.19
N LYS A 201 -5.15 -31.19 -9.82
CA LYS A 201 -5.83 -32.26 -9.05
C LYS A 201 -6.77 -33.06 -9.96
N GLY A 202 -7.01 -34.32 -9.59
CA GLY A 202 -7.98 -35.16 -10.30
C GLY A 202 -9.40 -34.57 -10.20
N GLY A 203 -10.07 -34.38 -11.34
CA GLY A 203 -11.40 -33.78 -11.40
C GLY A 203 -11.43 -32.26 -11.44
N GLU A 204 -10.27 -31.60 -11.57
CA GLU A 204 -10.22 -30.18 -11.90
C GLU A 204 -10.87 -29.89 -13.27
N TYR A 205 -11.37 -28.67 -13.45
CA TYR A 205 -11.93 -28.21 -14.71
C TYR A 205 -10.90 -28.30 -15.85
N GLU A 206 -11.30 -28.90 -16.97
CA GLU A 206 -10.50 -28.95 -18.19
C GLU A 206 -11.11 -27.96 -19.21
N PRO A 207 -10.39 -26.89 -19.59
CA PRO A 207 -10.88 -25.95 -20.59
C PRO A 207 -10.98 -26.62 -21.97
N THR A 208 -11.97 -26.20 -22.77
CA THR A 208 -12.18 -26.71 -24.13
C THR A 208 -11.20 -26.15 -25.16
N GLU A 209 -10.54 -25.04 -24.82
CA GLU A 209 -9.60 -24.32 -25.66
C GLU A 209 -8.28 -24.13 -24.91
N THR A 210 -7.17 -24.10 -25.65
CA THR A 210 -5.84 -23.83 -25.10
C THR A 210 -5.40 -22.41 -25.45
N PRO A 211 -4.62 -21.74 -24.59
CA PRO A 211 -4.06 -20.44 -24.89
C PRO A 211 -3.18 -20.46 -26.14
N GLU A 212 -2.99 -19.28 -26.74
CA GLU A 212 -2.02 -19.08 -27.82
C GLU A 212 -0.62 -19.56 -27.38
N PRO A 213 0.09 -20.36 -28.21
CA PRO A 213 1.45 -20.80 -27.91
C PRO A 213 2.39 -19.63 -27.61
N ASP A 214 3.36 -19.84 -26.71
CA ASP A 214 4.35 -18.84 -26.30
C ASP A 214 3.78 -17.53 -25.70
N SER A 215 2.48 -17.49 -25.39
CA SER A 215 1.86 -16.38 -24.67
C SER A 215 2.15 -16.41 -23.17
N ASN A 216 1.99 -15.27 -22.48
CA ASN A 216 2.04 -15.23 -21.01
C ASN A 216 0.97 -16.15 -20.40
N HIS A 217 -0.20 -16.24 -21.03
CA HIS A 217 -1.28 -17.10 -20.59
C HIS A 217 -0.88 -18.58 -20.65
N ALA A 218 -0.28 -19.04 -21.75
CA ALA A 218 0.20 -20.41 -21.88
C ALA A 218 1.24 -20.75 -20.78
N ARG A 219 2.25 -19.88 -20.60
CA ARG A 219 3.29 -20.09 -19.58
C ARG A 219 2.73 -20.14 -18.16
N ALA A 220 1.86 -19.20 -17.79
CA ALA A 220 1.26 -19.17 -16.46
C ALA A 220 0.35 -20.38 -16.21
N GLN A 221 -0.43 -20.80 -17.24
CA GLN A 221 -1.27 -21.99 -17.16
C GLN A 221 -0.44 -23.27 -16.97
N GLU A 222 0.68 -23.40 -17.68
CA GLU A 222 1.60 -24.53 -17.57
C GLU A 222 2.36 -24.54 -16.24
N ALA A 223 2.88 -23.38 -15.81
CA ALA A 223 3.61 -23.21 -14.55
C ALA A 223 2.69 -23.27 -13.30
N ARG A 224 1.37 -23.24 -13.53
CA ARG A 224 0.30 -23.37 -12.52
C ARG A 224 0.35 -22.30 -11.43
N ARG A 225 0.77 -21.09 -11.78
CA ARG A 225 0.96 -19.99 -10.84
C ARG A 225 0.43 -18.69 -11.41
N PHE A 226 -0.02 -17.82 -10.52
CA PHE A 226 -0.32 -16.42 -10.84
C PHE A 226 -0.31 -15.57 -9.58
N MET A 227 -0.25 -14.24 -9.73
CA MET A 227 -0.42 -13.36 -8.59
C MET A 227 -1.84 -13.46 -8.01
N ILE A 228 -1.95 -13.33 -6.70
CA ILE A 228 -3.21 -12.92 -6.07
C ILE A 228 -3.22 -11.39 -6.13
N TYR A 229 -4.23 -10.82 -6.77
CA TYR A 229 -4.23 -9.39 -7.03
C TYR A 229 -4.57 -8.58 -5.79
N VAL A 230 -3.62 -7.78 -5.32
CA VAL A 230 -3.82 -6.87 -4.19
C VAL A 230 -4.54 -5.61 -4.67
N HIS A 231 -5.87 -5.64 -4.60
CA HIS A 231 -6.71 -4.47 -4.87
C HIS A 231 -7.01 -3.66 -3.59
N THR A 232 -6.50 -4.09 -2.44
CA THR A 232 -6.70 -3.43 -1.14
C THR A 232 -6.27 -1.96 -1.18
N LYS A 233 -6.89 -1.12 -0.34
CA LYS A 233 -6.39 0.21 0.05
C LYS A 233 -6.58 0.40 1.55
N MET A 234 -5.63 -0.14 2.31
CA MET A 234 -5.71 -0.20 3.77
C MET A 234 -4.35 0.14 4.40
N MET A 235 -4.40 0.82 5.53
CA MET A 235 -3.24 1.01 6.40
C MET A 235 -3.63 0.79 7.85
N LEU A 236 -2.88 -0.05 8.54
CA LEU A 236 -3.01 -0.32 9.96
C LEU A 236 -1.79 0.20 10.69
N VAL A 237 -2.02 0.84 11.83
CA VAL A 237 -0.98 1.45 12.66
C VAL A 237 -1.09 0.93 14.08
N ASP A 238 0.02 0.36 14.57
CA ASP A 238 0.21 -0.06 15.97
C ASP A 238 -0.88 -1.01 16.53
N ASP A 239 -1.55 -1.78 15.65
CA ASP A 239 -2.69 -2.65 16.01
C ASP A 239 -3.88 -1.92 16.67
N GLU A 240 -3.90 -0.58 16.68
CA GLU A 240 -4.92 0.24 17.35
C GLU A 240 -5.76 1.10 16.40
N TYR A 241 -5.22 1.47 15.23
CA TYR A 241 -5.90 2.30 14.24
C TYR A 241 -5.82 1.70 12.85
N ILE A 242 -6.89 1.86 12.09
CA ILE A 242 -6.99 1.38 10.72
C ILE A 242 -7.62 2.43 9.80
N ILE A 243 -7.10 2.56 8.59
CA ILE A 243 -7.73 3.27 7.46
C ILE A 243 -8.14 2.23 6.43
N ILE A 244 -9.38 2.28 5.95
CA ILE A 244 -9.89 1.46 4.85
C ILE A 244 -10.65 2.37 3.89
N GLY A 245 -10.41 2.27 2.59
CA GLY A 245 -11.12 3.08 1.60
C GLY A 245 -10.89 2.65 0.16
N SER A 246 -11.09 3.59 -0.75
CA SER A 246 -10.85 3.43 -2.19
C SER A 246 -9.50 4.02 -2.63
N ALA A 247 -8.90 4.90 -1.84
CA ALA A 247 -7.73 5.68 -2.23
C ALA A 247 -6.41 4.88 -2.24
N ASN A 248 -5.79 4.83 -3.41
CA ASN A 248 -4.47 4.24 -3.58
C ASN A 248 -3.34 5.14 -3.06
N ILE A 249 -2.16 4.56 -2.79
CA ILE A 249 -0.94 5.35 -2.52
C ILE A 249 -0.31 5.72 -3.87
N ASN A 250 -0.96 6.68 -4.51
CA ASN A 250 -0.51 7.37 -5.72
C ASN A 250 -1.10 8.79 -5.72
N GLN A 251 -0.64 9.65 -6.62
CA GLN A 251 -1.14 11.01 -6.75
C GLN A 251 -2.58 11.04 -7.22
N ARG A 252 -2.99 10.18 -8.16
CA ARG A 252 -4.39 10.07 -8.62
C ARG A 252 -5.41 10.03 -7.47
N SER A 253 -5.15 9.23 -6.44
CA SER A 253 -6.05 9.10 -5.29
C SER A 253 -5.77 10.12 -4.18
N MET A 254 -4.51 10.51 -3.96
CA MET A 254 -4.11 11.37 -2.82
C MET A 254 -4.24 12.88 -3.08
N ASP A 255 -4.41 13.30 -4.34
CA ASP A 255 -4.40 14.71 -4.75
C ASP A 255 -5.58 15.51 -4.20
N GLY A 256 -6.79 14.93 -4.26
CA GLY A 256 -8.05 15.61 -3.95
C GLY A 256 -8.81 16.10 -5.18
N ALA A 257 -8.11 16.46 -6.27
CA ALA A 257 -8.72 17.00 -7.51
C ALA A 257 -8.41 16.16 -8.77
N ARG A 258 -8.04 14.89 -8.58
CA ARG A 258 -7.88 13.91 -9.67
C ARG A 258 -9.05 12.94 -9.64
N ASP A 259 -8.89 11.77 -9.02
CA ASP A 259 -10.00 10.84 -8.81
C ASP A 259 -10.72 11.15 -7.49
N SER A 260 -12.04 10.98 -7.47
CA SER A 260 -12.84 11.11 -6.25
C SER A 260 -12.74 9.84 -5.41
N GLU A 261 -12.33 9.96 -4.15
CA GLU A 261 -12.08 8.85 -3.24
C GLU A 261 -12.77 9.03 -1.90
N ILE A 262 -13.00 7.92 -1.20
CA ILE A 262 -13.55 7.90 0.16
C ILE A 262 -12.79 6.89 1.02
N ALA A 263 -12.54 7.24 2.28
CA ALA A 263 -11.96 6.35 3.27
C ALA A 263 -12.54 6.60 4.66
N MET A 264 -12.57 5.57 5.48
CA MET A 264 -12.80 5.69 6.91
C MET A 264 -11.47 5.48 7.64
N GLY A 265 -11.28 6.18 8.75
CA GLY A 265 -10.26 5.84 9.72
C GLY A 265 -10.87 5.64 11.09
N ALA A 266 -10.47 4.58 11.77
CA ALA A 266 -11.16 4.09 12.95
C ALA A 266 -10.22 3.50 14.00
N TYR A 267 -10.62 3.63 15.27
CA TYR A 267 -10.01 2.95 16.40
C TYR A 267 -11.04 2.60 17.46
N GLN A 268 -10.74 1.60 18.28
CA GLN A 268 -11.51 1.29 19.49
C GLN A 268 -10.85 2.00 20.69
N PRO A 269 -11.54 2.93 21.38
CA PRO A 269 -10.92 3.75 22.43
C PRO A 269 -10.47 2.95 23.66
N TYR A 270 -11.01 1.74 23.86
CA TYR A 270 -10.63 0.83 24.95
C TYR A 270 -9.53 -0.18 24.57
N HIS A 271 -9.06 -0.17 23.32
CA HIS A 271 -8.04 -1.11 22.81
C HIS A 271 -6.84 -0.37 22.19
N LEU A 272 -6.34 0.65 22.88
CA LEU A 272 -5.16 1.43 22.48
C LEU A 272 -3.85 0.80 22.98
N SER A 273 -2.77 1.03 22.25
CA SER A 273 -1.41 0.51 22.49
C SER A 273 -0.58 1.33 23.50
N ILE A 274 -1.19 2.24 24.27
CA ILE A 274 -0.48 3.23 25.10
C ILE A 274 0.20 2.60 26.32
N ARG A 275 -0.50 1.71 27.03
CA ARG A 275 -0.01 1.09 28.29
C ARG A 275 0.19 -0.42 28.19
N GLN A 276 -0.48 -1.02 27.23
CA GLN A 276 -0.48 -2.45 26.95
C GLN A 276 -0.66 -2.62 25.44
N PRO A 277 -0.21 -3.72 24.83
CA PRO A 277 -0.45 -3.97 23.41
C PRO A 277 -1.95 -3.92 23.08
N ALA A 278 -2.30 -3.31 21.94
CA ALA A 278 -3.66 -3.32 21.44
C ALA A 278 -4.06 -4.76 21.07
N ARG A 279 -5.23 -5.19 21.55
CA ARG A 279 -5.79 -6.55 21.35
C ARG A 279 -7.28 -6.52 21.02
N GLY A 280 -7.72 -5.46 20.35
CA GLY A 280 -9.08 -5.32 19.84
C GLY A 280 -9.26 -5.95 18.45
N GLN A 281 -10.31 -5.54 17.76
CA GLN A 281 -10.66 -6.00 16.41
C GLN A 281 -9.58 -5.65 15.37
N VAL A 282 -8.92 -4.49 15.47
CA VAL A 282 -7.83 -4.11 14.56
C VAL A 282 -6.68 -5.12 14.61
N HIS A 283 -6.24 -5.49 15.82
CA HIS A 283 -5.26 -6.55 16.05
C HIS A 283 -5.72 -7.92 15.52
N GLY A 284 -6.97 -8.30 15.80
CA GLY A 284 -7.55 -9.57 15.35
C GLY A 284 -7.61 -9.66 13.82
N PHE A 285 -8.06 -8.60 13.17
CA PHE A 285 -8.13 -8.50 11.71
C PHE A 285 -6.74 -8.62 11.07
N ARG A 286 -5.73 -7.95 11.64
CA ARG A 286 -4.34 -8.07 11.16
C ARG A 286 -3.76 -9.47 11.33
N LEU A 287 -4.11 -10.20 12.41
CA LEU A 287 -3.73 -11.61 12.56
C LEU A 287 -4.43 -12.49 11.54
N ALA A 288 -5.70 -12.22 11.22
CA ALA A 288 -6.44 -12.96 10.21
C ALA A 288 -5.82 -12.77 8.81
N LEU A 289 -5.47 -11.54 8.42
CA LEU A 289 -4.75 -11.26 7.17
C LEU A 289 -3.38 -11.94 7.15
N TRP A 290 -2.62 -11.85 8.23
CA TRP A 290 -1.32 -12.52 8.30
C TRP A 290 -1.46 -14.04 8.24
N TYR A 291 -2.50 -14.62 8.84
CA TYR A 291 -2.79 -16.04 8.70
C TYR A 291 -3.13 -16.42 7.26
N GLU A 292 -3.94 -15.62 6.57
CA GLU A 292 -4.25 -15.80 5.14
C GLU A 292 -2.98 -15.76 4.29
N HIS A 293 -2.14 -14.75 4.47
CA HIS A 293 -0.97 -14.53 3.63
C HIS A 293 0.19 -15.46 3.97
N LEU A 294 0.38 -15.81 5.25
CA LEU A 294 1.51 -16.64 5.69
C LEU A 294 1.13 -18.12 5.88
N GLY A 295 -0.15 -18.47 5.78
CA GLY A 295 -0.66 -19.84 6.00
C GLY A 295 -0.53 -20.34 7.45
N MET A 296 -0.08 -19.50 8.39
CA MET A 296 0.12 -19.86 9.80
C MET A 296 0.14 -18.65 10.71
N LEU A 297 -0.08 -18.90 12.01
CA LEU A 297 0.21 -17.95 13.09
C LEU A 297 1.48 -18.34 13.82
N HIS A 298 2.14 -17.34 14.42
CA HIS A 298 3.34 -17.52 15.22
C HIS A 298 3.38 -16.45 16.33
N ASP A 299 3.95 -16.77 17.49
CA ASP A 299 3.96 -15.86 18.64
C ASP A 299 4.67 -14.53 18.34
N SER A 300 5.71 -14.56 17.50
CA SER A 300 6.41 -13.34 17.09
C SER A 300 5.50 -12.36 16.32
N PHE A 301 4.41 -12.83 15.71
CA PHE A 301 3.45 -11.97 14.99
C PHE A 301 2.61 -11.10 15.94
N LEU A 302 2.67 -11.35 17.25
CA LEU A 302 2.03 -10.52 18.27
C LEU A 302 2.77 -9.21 18.57
N THR A 303 4.02 -9.07 18.11
CA THR A 303 4.89 -7.89 18.25
C THR A 303 5.58 -7.55 16.91
N PRO A 304 4.85 -6.95 15.95
CA PRO A 304 5.33 -6.76 14.58
C PRO A 304 6.57 -5.87 14.46
N GLU A 305 6.84 -4.97 15.40
CA GLU A 305 8.04 -4.12 15.43
C GLU A 305 9.33 -4.87 15.81
N SER A 306 9.17 -6.09 16.37
CA SER A 306 10.27 -6.88 16.88
C SER A 306 11.17 -7.39 15.74
N LYS A 307 12.48 -7.47 16.03
CA LYS A 307 13.47 -7.97 15.07
C LYS A 307 13.22 -9.45 14.71
N GLU A 308 12.62 -10.21 15.63
CA GLU A 308 12.24 -11.60 15.40
C GLU A 308 11.08 -11.69 14.41
N CYS A 309 10.03 -10.86 14.58
CA CYS A 309 8.88 -10.86 13.69
C CYS A 309 9.26 -10.52 12.25
N VAL A 310 9.93 -9.39 12.02
CA VAL A 310 10.29 -8.95 10.66
C VAL A 310 11.19 -9.97 9.96
N LYS A 311 12.14 -10.57 10.67
CA LYS A 311 12.99 -11.63 10.11
C LYS A 311 12.20 -12.87 9.76
N LYS A 312 11.28 -13.30 10.62
CA LYS A 312 10.42 -14.47 10.39
C LYS A 312 9.55 -14.26 9.14
N VAL A 313 8.90 -13.09 9.05
CA VAL A 313 8.05 -12.73 7.90
C VAL A 313 8.88 -12.69 6.61
N ASN A 314 10.01 -11.98 6.61
CA ASN A 314 10.89 -11.92 5.43
C ASN A 314 11.40 -13.31 5.02
N GLN A 315 11.83 -14.15 5.96
CA GLN A 315 12.30 -15.51 5.66
C GLN A 315 11.20 -16.40 5.07
N MET A 316 9.97 -16.27 5.57
CA MET A 316 8.82 -16.99 5.01
C MET A 316 8.50 -16.50 3.61
N ALA A 317 8.51 -15.19 3.40
CA ALA A 317 8.23 -14.57 2.11
C ALA A 317 9.30 -14.88 1.05
N ASP A 318 10.58 -14.91 1.44
CA ASP A 318 11.69 -15.35 0.58
C ASP A 318 11.49 -16.83 0.18
N LYS A 319 11.16 -17.70 1.15
CA LYS A 319 10.88 -19.11 0.87
C LYS A 319 9.67 -19.31 -0.05
N TYR A 320 8.60 -18.53 0.12
CA TYR A 320 7.43 -18.62 -0.75
C TYR A 320 7.73 -18.07 -2.14
N TRP A 321 8.54 -17.01 -2.27
CA TRP A 321 9.06 -16.56 -3.57
C TRP A 321 9.85 -17.68 -4.27
N ASP A 322 10.74 -18.39 -3.56
CA ASP A 322 11.50 -19.50 -4.15
C ASP A 322 10.58 -20.62 -4.66
N LEU A 323 9.55 -20.99 -3.88
CA LEU A 323 8.56 -22.00 -4.27
C LEU A 323 7.65 -21.54 -5.42
N PHE A 324 7.31 -20.26 -5.44
CA PHE A 324 6.50 -19.66 -6.50
C PHE A 324 7.29 -19.60 -7.81
N SER A 325 8.57 -19.21 -7.75
CA SER A 325 9.40 -18.88 -8.91
C SER A 325 10.15 -20.06 -9.53
N LYS A 326 10.42 -21.14 -8.77
CA LYS A 326 11.09 -22.34 -9.31
C LYS A 326 10.32 -23.00 -10.46
N ASP A 327 11.02 -23.71 -11.35
CA ASP A 327 10.38 -24.38 -12.48
C ASP A 327 9.50 -25.56 -12.03
N ASP A 328 10.04 -26.43 -11.18
CA ASP A 328 9.35 -27.63 -10.69
C ASP A 328 8.17 -27.32 -9.75
N LEU A 329 7.09 -28.11 -9.86
CA LEU A 329 5.92 -28.03 -8.97
C LEU A 329 5.69 -29.35 -8.23
N ASP A 330 6.07 -29.38 -6.96
CA ASP A 330 5.98 -30.58 -6.11
C ASP A 330 4.86 -30.51 -5.05
N GLN A 331 4.32 -29.31 -4.81
CA GLN A 331 3.30 -29.04 -3.80
C GLN A 331 2.58 -27.72 -4.07
N ASP A 332 1.37 -27.57 -3.53
CA ASP A 332 0.68 -26.27 -3.47
C ASP A 332 1.52 -25.27 -2.64
N LEU A 333 1.38 -23.99 -2.95
CA LEU A 333 2.06 -22.94 -2.20
C LEU A 333 1.52 -22.90 -0.75
N PRO A 334 2.36 -22.99 0.30
CA PRO A 334 1.85 -23.09 1.68
C PRO A 334 1.23 -21.81 2.25
N GLY A 335 1.46 -20.67 1.59
CA GLY A 335 0.98 -19.35 1.93
C GLY A 335 1.22 -18.41 0.75
N HIS A 336 0.63 -17.23 0.76
CA HIS A 336 0.58 -16.36 -0.42
C HIS A 336 1.59 -15.21 -0.41
N LEU A 337 2.19 -14.87 0.74
CA LEU A 337 3.09 -13.71 0.88
C LEU A 337 4.43 -13.98 0.21
N LEU A 338 4.74 -13.27 -0.86
CA LEU A 338 6.02 -13.37 -1.56
C LEU A 338 6.85 -12.12 -1.27
N SER A 339 8.17 -12.28 -1.07
CA SER A 339 9.06 -11.12 -1.11
C SER A 339 8.93 -10.43 -2.46
N TYR A 340 8.75 -9.10 -2.49
CA TYR A 340 8.67 -8.39 -3.76
C TYR A 340 9.99 -8.59 -4.51
N PRO A 341 9.98 -8.97 -5.80
CA PRO A 341 11.15 -9.60 -6.45
C PRO A 341 12.22 -8.62 -6.92
N ILE A 342 12.76 -7.85 -5.98
CA ILE A 342 13.83 -6.87 -6.17
C ILE A 342 14.96 -7.12 -5.16
N ALA A 343 16.17 -6.73 -5.53
CA ALA A 343 17.30 -6.72 -4.61
C ALA A 343 17.52 -5.31 -4.05
N ILE A 344 17.87 -5.24 -2.76
CA ILE A 344 18.21 -3.99 -2.07
C ILE A 344 19.68 -4.08 -1.63
N SER A 345 20.50 -3.14 -2.09
CA SER A 345 21.91 -3.07 -1.67
C SER A 345 22.07 -2.49 -0.27
N ASN A 346 23.25 -2.64 0.31
CA ASN A 346 23.59 -2.02 1.61
C ASN A 346 23.55 -0.48 1.59
N ASP A 347 23.69 0.14 0.41
CA ASP A 347 23.57 1.58 0.21
C ASP A 347 22.13 2.00 -0.16
N GLY A 348 21.17 1.05 -0.16
CA GLY A 348 19.75 1.30 -0.39
C GLY A 348 19.34 1.39 -1.86
N ASN A 349 20.21 0.99 -2.80
CA ASN A 349 19.86 0.94 -4.22
C ASN A 349 18.94 -0.24 -4.49
N VAL A 350 17.86 0.01 -5.23
CA VAL A 350 16.93 -1.01 -5.74
C VAL A 350 17.45 -1.53 -7.09
N SER A 351 17.58 -2.85 -7.23
CA SER A 351 18.00 -3.50 -8.48
C SER A 351 17.19 -4.78 -8.75
N GLU A 352 17.42 -5.37 -9.92
CA GLU A 352 16.87 -6.67 -10.28
C GLU A 352 17.39 -7.75 -9.32
N LEU A 353 16.53 -8.73 -9.01
CA LEU A 353 16.95 -9.93 -8.30
C LEU A 353 17.74 -10.83 -9.29
N PRO A 354 18.84 -11.49 -8.88
CA PRO A 354 19.62 -12.33 -9.79
C PRO A 354 18.75 -13.36 -10.52
N ASN A 355 18.89 -13.42 -11.86
CA ASN A 355 18.10 -14.26 -12.77
C ASN A 355 16.62 -13.85 -12.96
N PHE A 356 16.18 -12.73 -12.39
CA PHE A 356 14.82 -12.22 -12.52
C PHE A 356 14.82 -10.76 -13.02
N GLU A 357 15.08 -10.58 -14.31
CA GLU A 357 14.83 -9.30 -14.99
C GLU A 357 13.31 -9.07 -15.19
N ASN A 358 12.59 -10.15 -15.53
CA ASN A 358 11.16 -10.14 -15.82
C ASN A 358 10.36 -10.91 -14.76
N PHE A 359 9.07 -10.58 -14.61
CA PHE A 359 8.18 -11.40 -13.78
C PHE A 359 8.07 -12.81 -14.35
N PRO A 360 7.95 -13.85 -13.49
CA PRO A 360 7.75 -15.22 -13.93
C PRO A 360 6.63 -15.33 -14.97
N ASP A 361 6.86 -16.11 -16.02
CA ASP A 361 5.91 -16.37 -17.11
C ASP A 361 5.63 -15.18 -18.05
N THR A 362 6.30 -14.04 -17.87
CA THR A 362 6.13 -12.82 -18.68
C THR A 362 7.41 -12.39 -19.41
N LYS A 363 7.29 -11.35 -20.24
CA LYS A 363 8.44 -10.59 -20.77
C LYS A 363 8.49 -9.18 -20.18
N ALA A 364 7.78 -8.96 -19.07
CA ALA A 364 7.61 -7.66 -18.44
C ALA A 364 8.67 -7.45 -17.36
N ARG A 365 9.41 -6.35 -17.49
CA ARG A 365 10.49 -6.00 -16.55
C ARG A 365 9.91 -5.69 -15.18
N ILE A 366 10.51 -6.25 -14.13
CA ILE A 366 10.07 -6.05 -12.74
C ILE A 366 10.26 -4.60 -12.30
N LEU A 367 11.37 -4.01 -12.73
CA LEU A 367 11.75 -2.63 -12.42
C LEU A 367 10.96 -1.59 -13.23
N GLY A 368 10.12 -2.03 -14.17
CA GLY A 368 9.38 -1.15 -15.06
C GLY A 368 10.28 -0.48 -16.11
N ALA A 369 9.67 0.46 -16.83
CA ALA A 369 10.34 1.32 -17.77
C ALA A 369 9.58 2.64 -17.88
N LYS A 370 10.31 3.75 -17.88
CA LYS A 370 9.74 5.07 -18.18
C LYS A 370 9.05 5.05 -19.54
N SER A 371 7.86 5.64 -19.62
CA SER A 371 7.18 5.88 -20.89
C SER A 371 7.61 7.21 -21.51
N ASP A 372 7.92 7.20 -22.81
CA ASP A 372 8.12 8.42 -23.60
C ASP A 372 6.81 9.00 -24.16
N TYR A 373 5.71 8.27 -24.02
CA TYR A 373 4.41 8.62 -24.63
C TYR A 373 3.35 9.00 -23.60
N LEU A 374 3.35 8.36 -22.43
CA LEU A 374 2.37 8.60 -21.38
C LEU A 374 2.87 9.71 -20.45
N PRO A 375 2.19 10.86 -20.37
CA PRO A 375 2.56 11.90 -19.42
C PRO A 375 2.36 11.42 -17.97
N PRO A 376 3.21 11.85 -17.02
CA PRO A 376 3.13 11.40 -15.63
C PRO A 376 1.73 11.53 -15.01
N ILE A 377 0.98 12.59 -15.32
CA ILE A 377 -0.39 12.81 -14.83
C ILE A 377 -1.36 11.63 -15.03
N LEU A 378 -1.13 10.77 -16.04
CA LEU A 378 -1.96 9.57 -16.26
C LEU A 378 -1.53 8.38 -15.42
N THR A 379 -0.25 8.30 -15.07
CA THR A 379 0.42 7.13 -14.47
C THR A 379 0.88 7.36 -13.03
N THR A 380 0.72 8.57 -12.49
CA THR A 380 1.09 8.95 -11.11
C THR A 380 -0.09 9.10 -10.19
#